data_AF-A0AAW4X2C7-F1
#
_entry.id   AF-A0AAW4X2C7-F1
#
_cell.length_a   1.000
_cell.length_b   1.000
_cell.length_c   1.000
_cell.angle_alpha   90.00
_cell.angle_beta   90.00
_cell.angle_gamma   90.00
#
_symmetry.space_group_name_H-M   'P 1'
#
loop_
_entity.id
_entity.type
_entity.pdbx_description
1 polymer ?
#
loop_
_entity_poly.entity_id
_entity_poly.type
_entity_poly.pdbx_seq_one_letter_code
_entity_poly.pdbx_strand_id
1 'polypeptide(L)'
;MAELCRTFNIARSTYYYRQNNDQDEDENTENQLYSGHPAYDKDGNLVPEEDVVQLVKDYCGESPHLSYRMVTNYLKYTENLKVNHKRIYRIMKVLDLLQDKIVPKPKEYQLRQKHELTGPNQLWEMDMVQMYIDNSGQ
;
A
#
# COMPACT_ATOMS: atom_id res chain seq x y z
N MET A 1 0.23 29.51 -18.92
CA MET A 1 -0.64 28.47 -19.53
C MET A 1 -1.72 29.04 -20.44
N ALA A 2 -2.55 29.99 -19.97
CA ALA A 2 -3.64 30.57 -20.78
C ALA A 2 -3.15 31.30 -22.04
N GLU A 3 -2.06 32.08 -21.89
CA GLU A 3 -1.47 32.84 -22.99
C GLU A 3 -0.83 31.90 -24.02
N LEU A 4 -0.02 30.93 -23.58
CA LEU A 4 0.57 29.91 -24.46
C LEU A 4 -0.48 29.20 -25.34
N CYS A 5 -1.59 28.76 -24.75
CA CYS A 5 -2.67 28.12 -25.52
C CYS A 5 -3.27 29.06 -26.59
N ARG A 6 -3.36 30.36 -26.30
CA ARG A 6 -3.83 31.38 -27.24
C ARG A 6 -2.81 31.64 -28.34
N THR A 7 -1.52 31.73 -28.01
CA THR A 7 -0.45 31.99 -28.98
C THR A 7 -0.29 30.84 -29.98
N PHE A 8 -0.40 29.60 -29.52
CA PHE A 8 -0.27 28.40 -30.34
C PHE A 8 -1.61 27.88 -30.90
N ASN A 9 -2.72 28.59 -30.66
CA ASN A 9 -4.07 28.23 -31.10
C ASN A 9 -4.49 26.79 -30.72
N ILE A 10 -4.18 26.39 -29.48
CA ILE A 10 -4.54 25.09 -28.91
C ILE A 10 -5.72 25.29 -27.97
N ALA A 11 -6.74 24.43 -28.05
CA ALA A 11 -7.84 24.48 -27.10
C ALA A 11 -7.32 24.21 -25.67
N ARG A 12 -7.77 25.05 -24.73
CA ARG A 12 -7.28 25.04 -23.35
C ARG A 12 -7.51 23.69 -22.64
N SER A 13 -8.54 22.94 -23.07
CA SER A 13 -8.85 21.60 -22.60
C SER A 13 -7.85 20.53 -23.08
N THR A 14 -7.15 20.76 -24.19
CA THR A 14 -6.20 19.80 -24.78
C THR A 14 -4.79 19.95 -24.23
N TYR A 15 -4.44 21.12 -23.68
CA TYR A 15 -3.08 21.43 -23.22
C TYR A 15 -2.57 20.46 -22.15
N TYR A 16 -3.33 20.28 -21.07
CA TYR A 16 -2.95 19.37 -19.98
C TYR A 16 -2.93 17.91 -20.42
N TYR A 17 -3.76 17.52 -21.40
CA TYR A 17 -3.79 16.16 -21.93
C TYR A 17 -2.53 15.85 -22.76
N ARG A 18 -2.05 16.80 -23.56
CA ARG A 18 -0.81 16.64 -24.34
C ARG A 18 0.44 16.65 -23.46
N GLN A 19 0.49 17.59 -22.51
CA GLN A 19 1.63 17.70 -21.59
C GLN A 19 1.87 16.42 -20.78
N ASN A 20 0.81 15.72 -20.36
CA ASN A 20 0.96 14.48 -19.60
C ASN A 20 1.41 13.29 -20.49
N ASN A 21 1.02 13.24 -21.76
CA ASN A 21 1.43 12.15 -22.66
C ASN A 21 2.88 12.33 -23.16
N ASP A 22 3.35 13.57 -23.31
CA ASP A 22 4.75 13.87 -23.69
C ASP A 22 5.75 13.60 -22.54
N GLN A 23 5.26 13.38 -21.31
CA GLN A 23 6.07 13.03 -20.13
C GLN A 23 6.34 11.51 -20.00
N ASP A 24 5.85 10.70 -20.93
CA ASP A 24 5.96 9.24 -20.90
C ASP A 24 7.21 8.70 -21.66
N GLU A 25 8.12 9.57 -22.13
CA GLU A 25 9.32 9.19 -22.93
C GLU A 25 10.68 9.42 -22.23
N ASP A 26 10.76 9.40 -20.89
CA ASP A 26 12.05 9.48 -20.18
C ASP A 26 12.58 8.07 -19.78
N GLU A 27 13.76 7.70 -20.30
CA GLU A 27 14.42 6.38 -20.28
C GLU A 27 14.93 5.87 -18.91
N ASN A 28 14.48 6.40 -17.76
CA ASN A 28 14.90 5.91 -16.43
C ASN A 28 13.70 5.38 -15.63
N THR A 29 13.22 4.20 -16.02
CA THR A 29 12.02 3.57 -15.48
C THR A 29 12.07 3.40 -13.95
N GLU A 30 13.24 3.13 -13.36
CA GLU A 30 13.38 2.95 -11.90
C GLU A 30 13.15 4.22 -11.08
N ASN A 31 13.64 5.37 -11.54
CA ASN A 31 13.53 6.66 -10.82
C ASN A 31 12.16 7.31 -11.01
N GLN A 32 11.43 6.97 -12.08
CA GLN A 32 10.08 7.46 -12.34
C GLN A 32 9.04 6.80 -11.40
N LEU A 33 9.28 5.57 -10.94
CA LEU A 33 8.24 4.74 -10.31
C LEU A 33 7.86 5.17 -8.88
N TYR A 34 8.72 5.93 -8.21
CA TYR A 34 8.45 6.49 -6.87
C TYR A 34 8.20 8.00 -6.88
N SER A 35 8.14 8.60 -8.07
CA SER A 35 8.09 10.05 -8.27
C SER A 35 6.93 10.73 -7.50
N GLY A 36 7.27 11.79 -6.78
CA GLY A 36 6.36 12.57 -5.95
C GLY A 36 6.40 12.21 -4.46
N HIS A 37 6.33 13.26 -3.63
CA HIS A 37 6.36 13.20 -2.16
C HIS A 37 7.73 12.78 -1.59
N PRO A 38 8.75 13.66 -1.63
CA PRO A 38 10.05 13.44 -1.01
C PRO A 38 9.97 13.02 0.46
N ALA A 39 10.99 12.26 0.89
CA ALA A 39 11.24 11.96 2.28
C ALA A 39 12.02 13.11 2.91
N TYR A 40 11.61 13.50 4.11
CA TYR A 40 12.32 14.51 4.89
C TYR A 40 12.73 13.96 6.24
N ASP A 41 13.90 14.38 6.69
CA ASP A 41 14.34 14.11 8.05
C ASP A 41 13.57 14.99 9.07
N LYS A 42 13.80 14.75 10.36
CA LYS A 42 13.35 15.59 11.48
C LYS A 42 13.63 17.06 11.24
N ASP A 43 14.86 17.34 10.78
CA ASP A 43 15.39 18.67 10.52
C ASP A 43 14.83 19.31 9.23
N GLY A 44 14.04 18.56 8.46
CA GLY A 44 13.46 19.02 7.19
C GLY A 44 14.41 18.90 6.00
N ASN A 45 15.56 18.26 6.18
CA ASN A 45 16.49 17.97 5.10
C ASN A 45 15.93 16.89 4.17
N LEU A 46 16.17 17.04 2.88
CA LEU A 46 15.80 16.05 1.88
C LEU A 46 16.68 14.80 2.08
N VAL A 47 16.03 13.65 2.28
CA VAL A 47 16.73 12.36 2.36
C VAL A 47 16.89 11.82 0.94
N PRO A 48 18.11 11.37 0.55
CA PRO A 48 18.34 10.79 -0.76
C PRO A 48 17.50 9.53 -0.96
N GLU A 49 17.19 9.23 -2.21
CA GLU A 49 16.21 8.20 -2.55
C GLU A 49 16.75 6.80 -2.27
N GLU A 50 18.05 6.60 -2.50
CA GLU A 50 18.75 5.35 -2.25
C GLU A 50 18.62 4.93 -0.77
N ASP A 51 18.77 5.88 0.15
CA ASP A 51 18.69 5.63 1.59
C ASP A 51 17.28 5.19 2.01
N VAL A 52 16.24 5.84 1.48
CA VAL A 52 14.85 5.48 1.77
C VAL A 52 14.53 4.09 1.24
N VAL A 53 15.01 3.75 0.05
CA VAL A 53 14.83 2.43 -0.57
C VAL A 53 15.55 1.36 0.25
N GLN A 54 16.77 1.64 0.72
CA GLN A 54 17.55 0.70 1.52
C GLN A 54 16.86 0.44 2.87
N LEU A 55 16.42 1.48 3.58
CA LEU A 55 15.67 1.33 4.83
C LEU A 55 14.41 0.48 4.65
N VAL A 56 13.65 0.70 3.57
CA VAL A 56 12.45 -0.12 3.29
C VAL A 56 12.82 -1.59 3.08
N LYS A 57 13.91 -1.88 2.36
CA LYS A 57 14.40 -3.25 2.17
C LYS A 57 14.82 -3.89 3.50
N ASP A 58 15.51 -3.15 4.36
CA ASP A 58 15.99 -3.65 5.65
C ASP A 58 14.80 -4.03 6.55
N TYR A 59 13.79 -3.16 6.68
CA TYR A 59 12.57 -3.46 7.44
C TYR A 59 11.78 -4.66 6.88
N CYS A 60 11.67 -4.77 5.56
CA CYS A 60 11.01 -5.90 4.93
C CYS A 60 11.82 -7.20 5.07
N GLY A 61 13.16 -7.11 5.13
CA GLY A 61 14.05 -8.24 5.37
C GLY A 61 13.96 -8.77 6.80
N GLU A 62 13.86 -7.88 7.80
CA GLU A 62 13.71 -8.27 9.20
C GLU A 62 12.36 -8.93 9.48
N SER A 63 11.26 -8.39 8.95
CA SER A 63 9.97 -9.06 9.03
C SER A 63 9.18 -8.99 7.71
N PRO A 64 9.15 -10.10 6.95
CA PRO A 64 8.48 -10.19 5.64
C PRO A 64 6.96 -9.95 5.67
N HIS A 65 6.36 -9.90 6.86
CA HIS A 65 4.92 -9.74 7.04
C HIS A 65 4.46 -8.30 7.25
N LEU A 66 5.38 -7.33 7.23
CA LEU A 66 5.00 -5.93 7.42
C LEU A 66 4.22 -5.41 6.21
N SER A 67 3.08 -4.79 6.52
CA SER A 67 2.36 -3.99 5.54
C SER A 67 3.09 -2.66 5.30
N TYR A 68 2.94 -2.08 4.11
CA TYR A 68 3.53 -0.78 3.77
C TYR A 68 3.15 0.35 4.77
N ARG A 69 1.95 0.26 5.39
CA ARG A 69 1.52 1.20 6.44
C ARG A 69 2.29 1.00 7.73
N MET A 70 2.57 -0.24 8.11
CA MET A 70 3.40 -0.55 9.27
C MET A 70 4.83 -0.09 9.03
N VAL A 71 5.42 -0.40 7.86
CA VAL A 71 6.75 0.11 7.48
C VAL A 71 6.80 1.63 7.59
N THR A 72 5.77 2.34 7.12
CA THR A 72 5.67 3.81 7.27
C THR A 72 5.68 4.26 8.73
N ASN A 73 4.97 3.54 9.60
CA ASN A 73 4.94 3.87 11.03
C ASN A 73 6.27 3.58 11.71
N TYR A 74 6.93 2.47 11.37
CA TYR A 74 8.26 2.15 11.87
C TYR A 74 9.26 3.23 11.44
N LEU A 75 9.35 3.56 10.15
CA LEU A 75 10.23 4.62 9.64
C LEU A 75 9.99 5.98 10.33
N LYS A 76 8.75 6.29 10.71
CA LYS A 76 8.43 7.50 11.48
C LYS A 76 8.84 7.41 12.95
N TYR A 77 8.86 6.21 13.52
CA TYR A 77 9.17 6.00 14.93
C TYR A 77 10.67 5.87 15.19
N THR A 78 11.36 5.05 14.38
CA THR A 78 12.79 4.75 14.51
C THR A 78 13.63 5.86 13.90
N GLU A 79 13.49 6.06 12.59
CA GLU A 79 14.30 7.00 11.81
C GLU A 79 13.72 8.42 11.80
N ASN A 80 12.51 8.61 12.33
CA ASN A 80 11.80 9.88 12.36
C ASN A 80 11.63 10.54 10.98
N LEU A 81 11.53 9.67 9.98
CA LEU A 81 11.43 10.00 8.58
C LEU A 81 10.00 10.46 8.27
N LYS A 82 9.84 11.69 7.77
CA LYS A 82 8.56 12.23 7.30
C LYS A 82 8.29 11.75 5.88
N VAL A 83 7.71 10.55 5.76
CA VAL A 83 7.30 9.95 4.47
C VAL A 83 5.81 9.67 4.41
N ASN A 84 5.26 9.81 3.20
CA ASN A 84 3.89 9.43 2.89
C ASN A 84 3.79 7.91 2.64
N HIS A 85 2.79 7.27 3.25
CA HIS A 85 2.50 5.84 3.05
C HIS A 85 2.30 5.45 1.57
N LYS A 86 1.81 6.36 0.72
CA LYS A 86 1.67 6.11 -0.72
C LYS A 86 3.02 5.94 -1.42
N ARG A 87 4.04 6.67 -0.98
CA ARG A 87 5.40 6.55 -1.52
C ARG A 87 5.98 5.19 -1.16
N ILE A 88 5.87 4.77 0.11
CA ILE A 88 6.36 3.45 0.55
C ILE A 88 5.62 2.32 -0.17
N TYR A 89 4.30 2.46 -0.38
CA TYR A 89 3.57 1.51 -1.22
C TYR A 89 4.16 1.39 -2.63
N ARG A 90 4.49 2.51 -3.29
CA ARG A 90 5.13 2.49 -4.61
C ARG A 90 6.50 1.80 -4.54
N ILE A 91 7.34 2.15 -3.55
CA ILE A 91 8.64 1.52 -3.26
C ILE A 91 8.51 0.00 -3.18
N MET A 92 7.65 -0.48 -2.29
CA MET A 92 7.43 -1.91 -2.13
C MET A 92 6.84 -2.57 -3.37
N LYS A 93 6.01 -1.86 -4.15
CA LYS A 93 5.40 -2.41 -5.37
C LYS A 93 6.42 -2.70 -6.46
N VAL A 94 7.38 -1.81 -6.65
CA VAL A 94 8.41 -1.97 -7.70
C VAL A 94 9.47 -2.98 -7.29
N LEU A 95 9.80 -3.02 -5.99
CA LEU A 95 10.72 -4.01 -5.43
C LEU A 95 10.08 -5.39 -5.25
N ASP A 96 8.81 -5.57 -5.62
CA ASP A 96 8.02 -6.79 -5.44
C ASP A 96 8.01 -7.31 -3.97
N LEU A 97 7.97 -6.37 -3.02
CA LEU A 97 7.94 -6.64 -1.57
C LEU A 97 6.51 -6.67 -1.00
N LEU A 98 5.49 -6.45 -1.83
CA LEU A 98 4.11 -6.45 -1.37
C LEU A 98 3.61 -7.89 -1.19
N GLN A 99 2.92 -8.12 -0.08
CA GLN A 99 2.24 -9.39 0.13
C GLN A 99 1.09 -9.57 -0.87
N ASP A 100 0.94 -10.81 -1.34
CA ASP A 100 -0.22 -11.22 -2.11
C ASP A 100 -1.51 -10.98 -1.33
N LYS A 101 -2.47 -10.36 -2.01
CA LYS A 101 -3.81 -10.21 -1.44
C LYS A 101 -4.45 -11.58 -1.35
N ILE A 102 -4.67 -12.07 -0.13
CA ILE A 102 -5.49 -13.26 0.10
C ILE A 102 -6.92 -12.93 -0.34
N VAL A 103 -7.31 -13.45 -1.50
CA VAL A 103 -8.71 -13.41 -1.93
C VAL A 103 -9.42 -14.56 -1.23
N PRO A 104 -10.38 -14.29 -0.32
CA PRO A 104 -11.12 -15.37 0.30
C PRO A 104 -11.87 -16.11 -0.81
N LYS A 105 -11.59 -17.41 -0.96
CA LYS A 105 -12.34 -18.25 -1.89
C LYS A 105 -13.80 -18.25 -1.43
N PRO A 106 -14.78 -18.14 -2.35
CA PRO A 106 -16.17 -18.33 -1.98
C PRO A 106 -16.30 -19.71 -1.35
N LYS A 107 -16.82 -19.77 -0.12
CA LYS A 107 -17.05 -21.05 0.55
C LYS A 107 -18.18 -21.76 -0.18
N GLU A 108 -17.87 -22.84 -0.90
CA GLU A 108 -18.90 -23.78 -1.36
C GLU A 108 -19.39 -24.59 -0.14
N TYR A 109 -20.37 -24.07 0.59
CA TYR A 109 -21.12 -24.87 1.54
C TYR A 109 -22.43 -25.33 0.90
N GLN A 110 -22.62 -26.64 0.75
CA GLN A 110 -23.96 -27.19 0.76
C GLN A 110 -24.43 -27.15 2.21
N LEU A 111 -25.27 -26.18 2.56
CA LEU A 111 -26.03 -26.19 3.82
C LEU A 111 -27.07 -27.32 3.74
N ARG A 112 -26.64 -28.58 3.85
CA ARG A 112 -27.59 -29.64 4.23
C ARG A 112 -27.93 -29.39 5.69
N GLN A 113 -29.15 -28.93 5.94
CA GLN A 113 -29.73 -29.03 7.27
C GLN A 113 -29.62 -30.50 7.70
N LYS A 114 -28.82 -30.75 8.73
CA LYS A 114 -28.61 -32.11 9.24
C LYS A 114 -29.88 -32.64 9.92
N HIS A 115 -30.75 -31.72 10.39
CA HIS A 115 -31.90 -32.03 11.24
C HIS A 115 -33.13 -31.27 10.72
N GLU A 116 -34.26 -31.95 10.67
CA GLU A 116 -35.58 -31.32 10.43
C GLU A 116 -36.15 -30.88 11.78
N LEU A 117 -36.31 -29.57 11.97
CA LEU A 117 -36.85 -28.99 13.20
C LEU A 117 -38.33 -28.65 12.98
N THR A 118 -39.21 -29.19 13.82
CA THR A 118 -40.66 -29.00 13.73
C THR A 118 -41.18 -28.02 14.80
N GLY A 119 -40.37 -27.65 15.80
CA GLY A 119 -40.79 -26.78 16.90
C GLY A 119 -39.63 -26.15 17.69
N PRO A 120 -39.94 -25.22 18.61
CA PRO A 120 -38.92 -24.56 19.42
C PRO A 120 -38.25 -25.54 20.40
N ASN A 121 -37.02 -25.24 20.81
CA ASN A 121 -36.26 -25.98 21.82
C ASN A 121 -35.84 -27.42 21.44
N GLN A 122 -35.81 -27.75 20.14
CA GLN A 122 -35.47 -29.10 19.66
C GLN A 122 -33.98 -29.29 19.35
N LEU A 123 -33.24 -28.21 19.17
CA LEU A 123 -31.82 -28.25 18.86
C LEU A 123 -31.08 -27.14 19.59
N TRP A 124 -30.01 -27.52 20.28
CA TRP A 124 -29.08 -26.63 20.94
C TRP A 124 -27.69 -26.98 20.41
N GLU A 125 -27.16 -26.12 19.55
CA GLU A 125 -25.79 -26.24 19.07
C GLU A 125 -24.91 -25.29 19.86
N MET A 126 -23.70 -25.75 20.17
CA MET A 126 -22.69 -24.94 20.85
C MET A 126 -21.51 -24.77 19.90
N ASP A 127 -21.05 -23.53 19.75
CA ASP A 127 -19.82 -23.23 19.03
C ASP A 127 -18.67 -23.02 20.03
N MET A 128 -17.46 -23.40 19.63
CA MET A 128 -16.25 -23.17 20.43
C MET A 128 -15.26 -22.32 19.63
N VAL A 129 -14.88 -21.19 20.21
CA VAL A 129 -13.85 -20.31 19.64
C VAL A 129 -12.55 -20.50 20.40
N GLN A 130 -11.50 -20.92 19.70
CA GLN A 130 -10.14 -20.93 20.24
C GLN A 130 -9.44 -19.62 19.89
N MET A 131 -8.97 -18.90 20.91
CA MET A 131 -8.18 -17.68 20.74
C MET A 131 -6.77 -17.95 21.26
N TYR A 132 -5.77 -17.70 20.42
CA TYR A 132 -4.37 -17.72 20.82
C TYR A 132 -3.96 -16.31 21.22
N ILE A 133 -3.48 -16.15 22.45
CA ILE A 133 -2.91 -14.91 22.95
C ILE A 133 -1.40 -15.16 23.06
N ASP A 134 -0.63 -14.42 22.27
CA ASP A 134 0.83 -14.47 22.34
C ASP A 134 1.34 -13.63 23.53
N ASN A 135 2.45 -14.03 24.14
CA ASN A 135 3.07 -13.38 25.31
C ASN A 135 3.85 -12.11 24.94
N SER A 136 3.68 -11.55 23.74
CA SER A 136 4.45 -10.43 23.20
C SER A 136 4.09 -9.06 23.82
N GLY A 137 3.64 -9.05 25.08
CA GLY A 137 3.16 -7.87 25.81
C GLY A 137 3.88 -7.63 27.15
N GLN A 138 5.13 -8.06 27.28
CA GLN A 138 6.01 -7.68 28.39
C GLN A 138 7.25 -6.94 27.89
#